data_AF-A0A0P1ABD8-F1
#
_entry.id   AF-A0A0P1ABD8-F1
#
_cell.length_a   1.000
_cell.length_b   1.000
_cell.length_c   1.000
_cell.angle_alpha   90.00
_cell.angle_beta   90.00
_cell.angle_gamma   90.00
#
_symmetry.space_group_name_H-M   'P 1'
#
loop_
_entity.id
_entity.type
_entity.pdbx_description
1 polymer ?
#
loop_
_entity_poly.entity_id
_entity_poly.type
_entity_poly.pdbx_seq_one_letter_code
_entity_poly.pdbx_strand_id
1 'polypeptide(L)'
;MNEHLFDTGHFVGLEIPVGGKLSESPLRDVLKSETHDAELMLSKVETLLGKEDWRISLRDLDISWDDPVIRREIIAHCLKLGLSPQEFFYLIDVPLPKFLFGLKSINPKMIVWFEYIIQYRSLHAVYSFFAKEANTASPATLFHDPTTSHDKFDDEDLFKFLLGIYQPQPVSKSALTLAKRKSRQVDEVVKLFEFLRKDKDSHLKELAEEMLEFLLFGSETFTSVFRVWLSKYVSPMVLLRIVSPNGEHNKRIEFLWNRYVQLYVNHKGSTRRFYPLKYQDMLAFLKQKKTESK
;
A
#
# COMPACT_ATOMS: atom_id res chain seq x y z
N MET A 1 30.29 -4.03 -47.35
CA MET A 1 29.64 -3.27 -48.43
C MET A 1 28.26 -3.87 -48.60
N ASN A 2 27.25 -3.01 -48.59
CA ASN A 2 25.79 -3.23 -48.56
C ASN A 2 25.31 -4.36 -49.50
N GLU A 3 24.17 -5.03 -49.28
CA GLU A 3 22.83 -4.43 -49.28
C GLU A 3 21.76 -5.21 -48.49
N HIS A 4 20.84 -4.40 -47.96
CA HIS A 4 19.58 -4.73 -47.30
C HIS A 4 18.58 -5.42 -48.22
N LEU A 5 17.76 -6.30 -47.64
CA LEU A 5 16.33 -6.42 -47.91
C LEU A 5 15.72 -7.28 -46.79
N PHE A 6 15.18 -6.63 -45.76
CA PHE A 6 14.18 -7.27 -44.90
C PHE A 6 12.84 -6.58 -45.13
N ASP A 7 11.95 -7.45 -45.57
CA ASP A 7 10.56 -7.23 -45.93
C ASP A 7 9.75 -6.76 -44.72
N THR A 8 8.92 -5.76 -44.98
CA THR A 8 7.96 -5.13 -44.08
C THR A 8 6.81 -6.10 -43.78
N GLY A 9 6.98 -6.95 -42.77
CA GLY A 9 5.92 -7.81 -42.22
C GLY A 9 5.27 -7.19 -40.99
N HIS A 10 4.18 -6.46 -41.20
CA HIS A 10 3.07 -6.09 -40.30
C HIS A 10 3.33 -5.99 -38.78
N PHE A 11 3.48 -4.75 -38.31
CA PHE A 11 3.19 -4.35 -36.93
C PHE A 11 1.67 -4.42 -36.66
N VAL A 12 1.24 -5.31 -35.77
CA VAL A 12 -0.06 -5.17 -35.09
C VAL A 12 0.20 -4.27 -33.88
N GLY A 13 -0.11 -2.98 -34.03
CA GLY A 13 -0.09 -2.02 -32.94
C GLY A 13 -1.09 -2.43 -31.88
N LEU A 14 -0.60 -2.71 -30.67
CA LEU A 14 -1.45 -2.83 -29.49
C LEU A 14 -1.82 -1.40 -29.06
N GLU A 15 -2.87 -0.85 -29.67
CA GLU A 15 -3.49 0.39 -29.20
C GLU A 15 -4.11 0.14 -27.82
N ILE A 16 -3.55 0.79 -26.81
CA ILE A 16 -4.19 0.94 -25.50
C ILE A 16 -5.38 1.88 -25.72
N PRO A 17 -6.63 1.50 -25.40
CA PRO A 17 -7.79 2.33 -25.71
C PRO A 17 -7.82 3.56 -24.79
N VAL A 18 -7.38 4.70 -25.33
CA VAL A 18 -7.64 6.03 -24.76
C VAL A 18 -8.75 6.65 -25.61
N GLY A 19 -10.00 6.57 -25.14
CA GLY A 19 -11.13 7.08 -25.93
C GLY A 19 -12.44 7.19 -25.16
N GLY A 20 -12.60 8.26 -24.40
CA GLY A 20 -13.90 8.73 -23.90
C GLY A 20 -13.99 10.25 -24.04
N LYS A 21 -14.61 10.71 -25.13
CA LYS A 21 -14.85 12.14 -25.43
C LYS A 21 -15.66 12.79 -24.30
N LEU A 22 -15.11 13.80 -23.64
CA LEU A 22 -15.87 14.71 -22.79
C LEU A 22 -16.24 15.97 -23.57
N SER A 23 -17.55 16.18 -23.67
CA SER A 23 -18.26 17.29 -24.28
C SER A 23 -17.76 18.65 -23.78
N GLU A 24 -17.58 19.60 -24.70
CA GLU A 24 -17.26 20.99 -24.42
C GLU A 24 -18.41 21.69 -23.67
N SER A 25 -18.09 22.41 -22.58
CA SER A 25 -18.93 23.46 -21.96
C SER A 25 -18.11 24.31 -20.97
N PRO A 26 -18.55 25.54 -20.64
CA PRO A 26 -17.67 26.72 -20.58
C PRO A 26 -17.20 27.07 -19.16
N LEU A 27 -15.92 26.82 -18.87
CA LEU A 27 -15.19 27.34 -17.69
C LEU A 27 -13.80 27.86 -18.10
N ARG A 28 -13.70 28.54 -19.25
CA ARG A 28 -12.41 28.81 -19.91
C ARG A 28 -11.52 29.89 -19.29
N ASP A 29 -11.97 30.63 -18.28
CA ASP A 29 -11.17 31.78 -17.78
C ASP A 29 -10.79 31.72 -16.30
N VAL A 30 -11.06 30.62 -15.58
CA VAL A 30 -10.55 30.38 -14.21
C VAL A 30 -9.57 29.20 -14.13
N LEU A 31 -9.51 28.34 -15.16
CA LEU A 31 -8.69 27.12 -15.19
C LEU A 31 -7.30 27.28 -15.84
N LYS A 32 -7.00 28.41 -16.50
CA LYS A 32 -5.81 28.53 -17.36
C LYS A 32 -4.47 28.63 -16.60
N SER A 33 -4.44 29.09 -15.34
CA SER A 33 -3.18 29.19 -14.59
C SER A 33 -2.79 27.87 -13.93
N GLU A 34 -3.76 27.12 -13.38
CA GLU A 34 -3.49 25.82 -12.73
C GLU A 34 -3.09 24.73 -13.74
N THR A 35 -3.65 24.74 -14.96
CA THR A 35 -3.26 23.78 -16.00
C THR A 35 -1.86 24.06 -16.56
N HIS A 36 -1.48 25.34 -16.71
CA HIS A 36 -0.17 25.69 -17.26
C HIS A 36 0.98 25.31 -16.32
N ASP A 37 0.80 25.51 -15.01
CA ASP A 37 1.81 25.14 -14.01
C ASP A 37 1.98 23.62 -13.91
N ALA A 38 0.89 22.86 -13.99
CA ALA A 38 0.93 21.39 -14.01
C ALA A 38 1.58 20.85 -15.30
N GLU A 39 1.23 21.39 -16.47
CA GLU A 39 1.84 21.03 -17.76
C GLU A 39 3.34 21.36 -17.78
N LEU A 40 3.72 22.54 -17.28
CA LEU A 40 5.12 22.94 -17.17
C LEU A 40 5.89 22.01 -16.22
N MET A 41 5.27 21.61 -15.10
CA MET A 41 5.88 20.71 -14.15
C MET A 41 6.06 19.30 -14.73
N LEU A 42 5.07 18.81 -15.50
CA LEU A 42 5.16 17.53 -16.19
C LEU A 42 6.30 17.54 -17.20
N SER A 43 6.38 18.58 -18.04
CA SER A 43 7.47 18.73 -19.01
C SER A 43 8.85 18.79 -18.33
N LYS A 44 8.96 19.47 -17.18
CA LYS A 44 10.20 19.49 -16.38
C LYS A 44 10.56 18.10 -15.87
N VAL A 45 9.58 17.33 -15.37
CA VAL A 45 9.78 15.97 -14.88
C VAL A 45 10.19 15.04 -16.01
N GLU A 46 9.48 15.03 -17.14
CA GLU A 46 9.84 14.22 -18.32
C GLU A 46 11.26 14.54 -18.81
N THR A 47 11.59 15.83 -18.91
CA THR A 47 12.93 16.26 -19.32
C THR A 47 14.00 15.81 -18.31
N LEU A 48 13.70 15.85 -17.01
CA LEU A 48 14.60 15.41 -15.96
C LEU A 48 14.82 13.89 -16.01
N LEU A 49 13.75 13.11 -16.18
CA LEU A 49 13.79 11.66 -16.26
C LEU A 49 14.52 11.15 -17.52
N GLY A 50 14.68 12.01 -18.54
CA GLY A 50 15.50 11.74 -19.72
C GLY A 50 17.01 11.92 -19.53
N LYS A 51 17.48 12.42 -18.37
CA LYS A 51 18.91 12.67 -18.11
C LYS A 51 19.58 11.49 -17.38
N GLU A 52 20.89 11.34 -17.54
CA GLU A 52 21.66 10.29 -16.85
C GLU A 52 21.68 10.47 -15.32
N ASP A 53 21.69 11.72 -14.83
CA ASP A 53 21.78 12.09 -13.42
C ASP A 53 20.41 12.32 -12.76
N TRP A 54 19.32 11.84 -13.39
CA TRP A 54 17.94 12.11 -12.96
C TRP A 54 17.68 11.80 -11.50
N ARG A 55 18.30 10.76 -10.92
CA ARG A 55 18.12 10.36 -9.51
C ARG A 55 18.56 11.45 -8.54
N ILE A 56 19.66 12.15 -8.83
CA ILE A 56 20.17 13.24 -8.01
C ILE A 56 19.24 14.44 -8.19
N SER A 57 18.97 14.79 -9.43
CA SER A 57 18.12 15.93 -9.80
C SER A 57 16.69 15.82 -9.24
N LEU A 58 16.13 14.60 -9.13
CA LEU A 58 14.78 14.38 -8.61
C LEU A 58 14.66 14.78 -7.13
N ARG A 59 15.74 14.64 -6.35
CA ARG A 59 15.75 15.00 -4.92
C ARG A 59 15.75 16.50 -4.71
N ASP A 60 16.37 17.24 -5.63
CA ASP A 60 16.51 18.69 -5.56
C ASP A 60 15.30 19.42 -6.18
N LEU A 61 14.47 18.71 -6.95
CA LEU A 61 13.27 19.27 -7.54
C LEU A 61 12.12 19.35 -6.52
N ASP A 62 11.52 20.54 -6.39
CA ASP A 62 10.31 20.75 -5.58
C ASP A 62 9.09 20.15 -6.29
N ILE A 63 8.93 18.83 -6.16
CA ILE A 63 7.87 18.06 -6.81
C ILE A 63 6.58 18.21 -6.03
N SER A 64 5.51 18.59 -6.73
CA SER A 64 4.14 18.54 -6.20
C SER A 64 3.65 17.09 -6.14
N TRP A 65 3.98 16.39 -5.05
CA TRP A 65 3.60 15.00 -4.82
C TRP A 65 2.10 14.78 -4.63
N ASP A 66 1.29 15.84 -4.59
CA ASP A 66 -0.18 15.74 -4.60
C ASP A 66 -0.75 15.63 -6.01
N ASP A 67 0.02 15.99 -7.05
CA ASP A 67 -0.44 15.95 -8.44
C ASP A 67 -0.44 14.50 -8.99
N PRO A 68 -1.60 13.94 -9.37
CA PRO A 68 -1.70 12.56 -9.84
C PRO A 68 -1.00 12.30 -11.18
N VAL A 69 -0.84 13.31 -12.04
CA VAL A 69 -0.18 13.17 -13.35
C VAL A 69 1.33 13.09 -13.14
N ILE A 70 1.89 13.99 -12.34
CA ILE A 70 3.32 13.99 -12.00
C ILE A 70 3.73 12.70 -11.30
N ARG A 71 2.94 12.27 -10.31
CA ARG A 71 3.16 11.01 -9.59
C ARG A 71 3.21 9.81 -10.53
N ARG A 72 2.24 9.73 -11.45
CA ARG A 72 2.13 8.61 -12.40
C ARG A 72 3.37 8.52 -13.29
N GLU A 73 3.87 9.65 -13.79
CA GLU A 73 5.04 9.67 -14.66
C GLU A 73 6.30 9.19 -13.93
N ILE A 74 6.52 9.67 -12.69
CA ILE A 74 7.66 9.25 -11.87
C ILE A 74 7.56 7.76 -11.52
N ILE A 75 6.38 7.28 -11.13
CA ILE A 75 6.15 5.86 -10.81
C ILE A 75 6.42 5.00 -12.05
N ALA A 76 5.85 5.35 -13.21
CA ALA A 76 6.02 4.59 -14.45
C ALA A 76 7.49 4.50 -14.86
N HIS A 77 8.23 5.60 -14.76
CA HIS A 77 9.66 5.62 -15.03
C HIS A 77 10.46 4.72 -14.07
N CYS A 78 10.20 4.82 -12.76
CA CYS A 78 10.89 4.01 -11.76
C CYS A 78 10.59 2.51 -11.92
N LEU A 79 9.35 2.14 -12.25
CA LEU A 79 8.97 0.77 -12.57
C LEU A 79 9.69 0.25 -13.80
N LYS A 80 9.75 1.05 -14.88
CA LYS A 80 10.48 0.70 -16.12
C LYS A 80 11.96 0.42 -15.86
N LEU A 81 12.57 1.14 -14.93
CA LEU A 81 13.97 0.98 -14.54
C LEU A 81 14.21 -0.09 -13.47
N GLY A 82 13.17 -0.82 -13.04
CA GLY A 82 13.35 -1.91 -12.10
C GLY A 82 13.66 -1.50 -10.67
N LEU A 83 13.35 -0.26 -10.25
CA LEU A 83 13.66 0.17 -8.88
C LEU A 83 12.82 -0.63 -7.88
N SER A 84 13.45 -1.15 -6.84
CA SER A 84 12.74 -1.80 -5.74
C SER A 84 11.93 -0.78 -4.93
N PRO A 85 10.84 -1.19 -4.25
CA PRO A 85 10.10 -0.30 -3.36
C PRO A 85 10.96 0.33 -2.27
N GLN A 86 11.98 -0.36 -1.77
CA GLN A 86 12.92 0.18 -0.78
C GLN A 86 13.79 1.28 -1.37
N GLU A 87 14.33 1.09 -2.58
CA GLU A 87 15.10 2.13 -3.27
C GLU A 87 14.24 3.36 -3.56
N PHE A 88 12.99 3.15 -4.01
CA PHE A 88 12.07 4.25 -4.27
C PHE A 88 11.73 5.04 -3.00
N PHE A 89 11.57 4.37 -1.85
CA PHE A 89 11.37 5.02 -0.56
C PHE A 89 12.49 6.02 -0.23
N TYR A 90 13.75 5.59 -0.39
CA TYR A 90 14.91 6.43 -0.13
C TYR A 90 15.17 7.45 -1.23
N LEU A 91 14.73 7.19 -2.46
CA LEU A 91 14.87 8.11 -3.57
C LEU A 91 14.05 9.38 -3.33
N ILE A 92 12.78 9.23 -2.93
CA ILE A 92 11.85 10.36 -2.76
C ILE A 92 11.87 10.95 -1.33
N ASP A 93 12.70 10.41 -0.43
CA ASP A 93 12.83 10.83 0.96
C ASP A 93 11.48 10.88 1.69
N VAL A 94 10.85 9.70 1.84
CA VAL A 94 9.51 9.58 2.44
C VAL A 94 9.57 9.84 3.96
N PRO A 95 8.87 10.86 4.47
CA PRO A 95 8.83 11.13 5.90
C PRO A 95 7.83 10.22 6.61
N LEU A 96 8.27 9.57 7.69
CA LEU A 96 7.39 8.74 8.51
C LEU A 96 6.39 9.57 9.35
N PRO A 97 5.09 9.20 9.37
CA PRO A 97 4.15 9.79 10.31
C PRO A 97 4.46 9.37 11.76
N LYS A 98 4.39 10.33 12.69
CA LYS A 98 4.45 10.06 14.14
C LYS A 98 3.05 10.21 14.72
N PHE A 99 2.44 9.12 15.18
CA PHE A 99 1.03 9.12 15.61
C PHE A 99 0.82 9.57 17.06
N LEU A 100 1.58 10.55 17.55
CA LEU A 100 1.58 10.95 18.97
C LEU A 100 0.32 11.73 19.40
N PHE A 101 -0.39 12.42 18.48
CA PHE A 101 -1.51 13.32 18.82
C PHE A 101 -2.68 13.32 17.83
N GLY A 102 -2.98 12.17 17.21
CA GLY A 102 -4.06 12.08 16.22
C GLY A 102 -3.66 12.77 14.90
N LEU A 103 -3.03 11.99 14.03
CA LEU A 103 -2.63 12.44 12.70
C LEU A 103 -3.89 12.82 11.88
N LYS A 104 -3.91 14.04 11.31
CA LYS A 104 -5.02 14.49 10.43
C LYS A 104 -4.78 14.15 8.96
N SER A 105 -3.53 14.16 8.53
CA SER A 105 -3.11 13.82 7.17
C SER A 105 -1.72 13.18 7.19
N ILE A 106 -1.44 12.35 6.19
CA ILE A 106 -0.13 11.75 5.97
C ILE A 106 0.59 12.52 4.85
N ASN A 107 1.93 12.48 4.84
CA ASN A 107 2.68 13.15 3.79
C ASN A 107 2.37 12.50 2.43
N PRO A 108 2.17 13.28 1.36
CA PRO A 108 1.83 12.75 0.03
C PRO A 108 2.88 11.77 -0.52
N LYS A 109 4.16 11.95 -0.22
CA LYS A 109 5.22 11.00 -0.61
C LYS A 109 5.00 9.60 -0.04
N MET A 110 4.41 9.48 1.15
CA MET A 110 4.07 8.18 1.72
C MET A 110 2.97 7.50 0.91
N ILE A 111 1.97 8.27 0.47
CA ILE A 111 0.89 7.76 -0.41
C ILE A 111 1.48 7.28 -1.73
N VAL A 112 2.32 8.10 -2.36
CA VAL A 112 3.04 7.76 -3.61
C VAL A 112 3.85 6.48 -3.48
N TRP A 113 4.54 6.30 -2.35
CA TRP A 113 5.29 5.08 -2.11
C TRP A 113 4.40 3.83 -2.00
N PHE A 114 3.21 3.94 -1.39
CA PHE A 114 2.25 2.85 -1.38
C PHE A 114 1.63 2.57 -2.76
N GLU A 115 1.30 3.62 -3.51
CA GLU A 115 0.87 3.49 -4.92
C GLU A 115 1.93 2.75 -5.75
N TYR A 116 3.21 3.05 -5.53
CA TYR A 116 4.33 2.37 -6.16
C TYR A 116 4.38 0.88 -5.80
N ILE A 117 4.23 0.52 -4.51
CA ILE A 117 4.22 -0.88 -4.05
C ILE A 117 3.10 -1.67 -4.74
N ILE A 118 1.90 -1.09 -4.83
CA ILE A 118 0.74 -1.73 -5.47
C ILE A 118 1.09 -2.05 -6.93
N GLN A 119 1.56 -1.05 -7.70
CA GLN A 119 1.90 -1.24 -9.11
C GLN A 119 3.08 -2.21 -9.29
N TYR A 120 4.09 -2.14 -8.43
CA TYR A 120 5.25 -3.03 -8.45
C TYR A 120 4.84 -4.50 -8.23
N ARG A 121 3.97 -4.76 -7.25
CA ARG A 121 3.42 -6.10 -6.99
C ARG A 121 2.58 -6.62 -8.14
N SER A 122 1.73 -5.78 -8.74
CA SER A 122 0.95 -6.14 -9.93
C SER A 122 1.85 -6.51 -11.10
N LEU A 123 2.89 -5.73 -11.37
CA LEU A 123 3.86 -6.00 -12.43
C LEU A 123 4.58 -7.34 -12.21
N HIS A 124 5.06 -7.59 -10.98
CA HIS A 124 5.71 -8.85 -10.63
C HIS A 124 4.75 -10.06 -10.76
N ALA A 125 3.49 -9.91 -10.36
CA ALA A 125 2.48 -10.96 -10.50
C ALA A 125 2.29 -11.36 -11.97
N VAL A 126 2.19 -10.37 -12.87
CA VAL A 126 2.07 -10.59 -14.32
C VAL A 126 3.28 -11.33 -14.87
N TYR A 127 4.50 -10.91 -14.54
CA TYR A 127 5.72 -11.61 -14.97
C TYR A 127 5.77 -13.05 -14.44
N SER A 128 5.42 -13.25 -13.16
CA SER A 128 5.42 -14.58 -12.55
C SER A 128 4.40 -15.54 -13.17
N PHE A 129 3.28 -15.01 -13.67
CA PHE A 129 2.25 -15.78 -14.37
C PHE A 129 2.77 -16.28 -15.73
N PHE A 130 3.31 -15.37 -16.56
CA PHE A 130 3.86 -15.74 -17.86
C PHE A 130 5.07 -16.69 -17.76
N ALA A 131 5.92 -16.52 -16.75
CA ALA A 131 7.03 -17.43 -16.50
C ALA A 131 6.57 -18.85 -16.15
N LYS A 132 5.42 -19.00 -15.47
CA LYS A 132 4.82 -20.30 -15.15
C LYS A 132 4.14 -20.95 -16.36
N GLU A 133 3.45 -20.17 -17.19
CA GLU A 133 2.80 -20.69 -18.40
C GLU A 133 3.81 -21.15 -19.46
N ALA A 134 4.98 -20.52 -19.53
CA ALA A 134 5.98 -20.82 -20.54
C ALA A 134 6.71 -22.17 -20.33
N ASN A 135 6.57 -22.86 -19.19
CA ASN A 135 7.31 -24.11 -18.85
C ASN A 135 8.84 -24.06 -19.08
N THR A 136 9.41 -22.88 -19.31
CA THR A 136 10.83 -22.66 -19.49
C THR A 136 11.42 -22.26 -18.16
N ALA A 137 12.36 -23.07 -17.66
CA ALA A 137 13.26 -22.70 -16.58
C ALA A 137 14.24 -21.61 -17.04
N SER A 138 13.74 -20.40 -17.28
CA SER A 138 14.51 -19.15 -17.31
C SER A 138 13.55 -17.97 -17.54
N PRO A 139 13.49 -16.98 -16.63
CA PRO A 139 12.68 -15.78 -16.82
C PRO A 139 13.24 -14.79 -17.85
N ALA A 140 14.36 -15.11 -18.53
CA ALA A 140 15.05 -14.18 -19.40
C ALA A 140 14.88 -14.60 -20.86
N THR A 141 13.91 -14.03 -21.58
CA THR A 141 14.03 -13.81 -23.05
C THR A 141 12.92 -13.01 -23.72
N LEU A 142 11.86 -12.59 -23.02
CA LEU A 142 10.87 -11.68 -23.60
C LEU A 142 10.81 -10.41 -22.78
N PHE A 143 11.68 -9.45 -23.16
CA PHE A 143 11.91 -8.15 -22.53
C PHE A 143 12.59 -8.23 -21.17
N HIS A 144 13.91 -7.98 -21.14
CA HIS A 144 14.64 -7.16 -20.15
C HIS A 144 16.12 -7.54 -20.10
N ASP A 145 16.94 -6.50 -19.95
CA ASP A 145 18.32 -6.59 -19.49
C ASP A 145 18.36 -7.41 -18.18
N PRO A 146 19.21 -8.43 -18.04
CA PRO A 146 19.30 -9.26 -16.83
C PRO A 146 19.80 -8.51 -15.58
N THR A 147 19.99 -7.19 -15.66
CA THR A 147 20.40 -6.32 -14.54
C THR A 147 19.24 -5.74 -13.72
N THR A 148 17.99 -5.84 -14.17
CA THR A 148 16.81 -5.45 -13.38
C THR A 148 16.04 -6.68 -12.89
N SER A 149 16.55 -7.38 -11.88
CA SER A 149 15.71 -8.35 -11.16
C SER A 149 14.68 -7.57 -10.36
N HIS A 150 13.41 -7.63 -10.78
CA HIS A 150 12.32 -7.23 -9.91
C HIS A 150 12.22 -8.26 -8.78
N ASP A 151 12.98 -8.06 -7.71
CA ASP A 151 12.90 -8.91 -6.54
C ASP A 151 11.49 -8.80 -5.96
N LYS A 152 10.91 -9.93 -5.53
CA LYS A 152 9.60 -9.97 -4.88
C LYS A 152 9.60 -9.05 -3.65
N PHE A 153 8.53 -8.27 -3.49
CA PHE A 153 8.32 -7.43 -2.30
C PHE A 153 6.92 -7.68 -1.73
N ASP A 154 6.81 -8.67 -0.84
CA ASP A 154 5.54 -9.12 -0.26
C ASP A 154 5.20 -8.45 1.08
N ASP A 155 4.15 -8.93 1.76
CA ASP A 155 3.66 -8.35 3.02
C ASP A 155 4.67 -8.50 4.16
N GLU A 156 5.43 -9.59 4.15
CA GLU A 156 6.48 -9.82 5.14
C GLU A 156 7.64 -8.84 4.90
N ASP A 157 8.02 -8.63 3.64
CA ASP A 157 9.06 -7.65 3.26
C ASP A 157 8.65 -6.22 3.63
N LEU A 158 7.41 -5.83 3.29
CA LEU A 158 6.86 -4.52 3.64
C LEU A 158 6.82 -4.32 5.16
N PHE A 159 6.36 -5.33 5.91
CA PHE A 159 6.32 -5.27 7.36
C PHE A 159 7.72 -5.14 7.97
N LYS A 160 8.67 -5.98 7.55
CA LYS A 160 10.07 -5.94 8.03
C LYS A 160 10.73 -4.60 7.71
N PHE A 161 10.52 -4.10 6.50
CA PHE A 161 11.04 -2.80 6.07
C PHE A 161 10.53 -1.70 6.99
N LEU A 162 9.21 -1.60 7.17
CA LEU A 162 8.61 -0.58 8.04
C LEU A 162 9.10 -0.69 9.49
N LEU A 163 9.24 -1.90 10.04
CA LEU A 163 9.81 -2.07 11.39
C LEU A 163 11.23 -1.51 11.50
N GLY A 164 12.05 -1.72 10.48
CA GLY A 164 13.40 -1.16 10.39
C GLY A 164 13.40 0.36 10.34
N ILE A 165 12.52 0.97 9.53
CA ILE A 165 12.45 2.43 9.40
C ILE A 165 11.88 3.10 10.67
N TYR A 166 10.93 2.46 11.37
CA TYR A 166 10.41 2.95 12.66
C TYR A 166 11.35 2.72 13.85
N GLN A 167 12.55 2.16 13.65
CA GLN A 167 13.46 1.84 14.73
C GLN A 167 14.03 3.10 15.42
N PRO A 168 13.83 3.28 16.74
CA PRO A 168 14.51 4.34 17.46
C PRO A 168 16.02 4.05 17.54
N GLN A 169 16.85 5.09 17.50
CA GLN A 169 18.30 4.95 17.68
C GLN A 169 18.65 4.14 18.94
N PRO A 170 19.72 3.33 18.92
CA PRO A 170 20.02 2.39 19.99
C PRO A 170 20.38 3.14 21.28
N VAL A 171 19.52 3.05 22.29
CA VAL A 171 19.83 3.51 23.66
C VAL A 171 19.54 2.40 24.66
N SER A 172 20.53 1.83 25.35
CA SER A 172 20.37 0.81 26.41
C SER A 172 19.90 -0.62 26.00
N LYS A 173 20.61 -1.61 26.56
CA LYS A 173 20.64 -3.06 26.22
C LYS A 173 19.81 -3.97 27.13
N SER A 174 18.75 -3.50 27.80
CA SER A 174 17.93 -4.42 28.63
C SER A 174 16.81 -5.08 27.81
N ALA A 175 16.60 -6.39 28.00
CA ALA A 175 15.61 -7.20 27.26
C ALA A 175 14.17 -6.65 27.40
N LEU A 176 13.82 -6.11 28.57
CA LEU A 176 12.53 -5.46 28.81
C LEU A 176 12.36 -4.17 27.99
N THR A 177 13.43 -3.39 27.81
CA THR A 177 13.40 -2.16 27.00
C THR A 177 13.29 -2.51 25.51
N LEU A 178 13.95 -3.59 25.08
CA LEU A 178 13.85 -4.10 23.71
C LEU A 178 12.44 -4.61 23.37
N ALA A 179 11.82 -5.40 24.26
CA ALA A 179 10.45 -5.89 24.06
C ALA A 179 9.42 -4.74 23.97
N LYS A 180 9.54 -3.73 24.85
CA LYS A 180 8.70 -2.53 24.81
C LYS A 180 8.90 -1.72 23.53
N ARG A 181 10.12 -1.67 22.99
CA ARG A 181 10.43 -1.01 21.71
C ARG A 181 9.82 -1.73 20.52
N LYS A 182 10.01 -3.05 20.43
CA LYS A 182 9.45 -3.87 19.36
C LYS A 182 7.93 -3.71 19.31
N SER A 183 7.27 -3.78 20.47
CA SER A 183 5.83 -3.53 20.56
C SER A 183 5.43 -2.12 20.12
N ARG A 184 6.22 -1.09 20.43
CA ARG A 184 5.93 0.29 20.01
C ARG A 184 6.09 0.47 18.48
N GLN A 185 7.08 -0.16 17.86
CA GLN A 185 7.28 -0.11 16.41
C GLN A 185 6.10 -0.77 15.68
N VAL A 186 5.71 -1.97 16.13
CA VAL A 186 4.53 -2.65 15.57
C VAL A 186 3.28 -1.79 15.75
N ASP A 187 3.10 -1.13 16.90
CA ASP A 187 1.96 -0.23 17.12
C ASP A 187 1.95 0.95 16.12
N GLU A 188 3.11 1.53 15.75
CA GLU A 188 3.17 2.59 14.73
C GLU A 188 2.82 2.08 13.31
N VAL A 189 3.33 0.89 12.95
CA VAL A 189 2.97 0.24 11.68
C VAL A 189 1.48 -0.08 11.60
N VAL A 190 0.90 -0.61 12.68
CA VAL A 190 -0.55 -0.86 12.76
C VAL A 190 -1.32 0.45 12.66
N LYS A 191 -0.88 1.54 13.31
CA LYS A 191 -1.56 2.84 13.23
C LYS A 191 -1.54 3.42 11.82
N LEU A 192 -0.46 3.19 11.07
CA LEU A 192 -0.31 3.56 9.67
C LEU A 192 -1.31 2.83 8.78
N PHE A 193 -1.36 1.49 8.84
CA PHE A 193 -2.34 0.75 8.04
C PHE A 193 -3.78 1.01 8.49
N GLU A 194 -4.04 1.20 9.78
CA GLU A 194 -5.36 1.62 10.25
C GLU A 194 -5.75 3.05 9.81
N PHE A 195 -4.78 3.90 9.48
CA PHE A 195 -5.03 5.20 8.86
C PHE A 195 -5.40 5.01 7.38
N LEU A 196 -4.58 4.28 6.61
CA LEU A 196 -4.81 4.01 5.18
C LEU A 196 -6.10 3.22 4.91
N ARG A 197 -6.51 2.32 5.81
CA ARG A 197 -7.77 1.58 5.71
C ARG A 197 -9.01 2.49 5.62
N LYS A 198 -8.91 3.71 6.15
CA LYS A 198 -9.99 4.71 6.14
C LYS A 198 -9.90 5.67 4.96
N ASP A 199 -8.93 5.46 4.07
CA ASP A 199 -8.77 6.25 2.85
C ASP A 199 -9.94 6.02 1.89
N LYS A 200 -10.13 6.96 0.97
CA LYS A 200 -11.15 6.89 -0.09
C LYS A 200 -10.64 6.09 -1.28
N ASP A 201 -9.33 6.03 -1.49
CA ASP A 201 -8.71 5.20 -2.52
C ASP A 201 -8.89 3.72 -2.19
N SER A 202 -9.54 3.00 -3.10
CA SER A 202 -9.84 1.58 -2.91
C SER A 202 -8.60 0.69 -2.89
N HIS A 203 -7.57 1.01 -3.67
CA HIS A 203 -6.35 0.21 -3.76
C HIS A 203 -5.48 0.39 -2.51
N LEU A 204 -5.35 1.63 -2.00
CA LEU A 204 -4.67 1.87 -0.73
C LEU A 204 -5.39 1.22 0.44
N LYS A 205 -6.72 1.28 0.43
CA LYS A 205 -7.55 0.60 1.43
C LYS A 205 -7.36 -0.92 1.36
N GLU A 206 -7.36 -1.51 0.18
CA GLU A 206 -7.15 -2.95 -0.03
C GLU A 206 -5.79 -3.38 0.50
N LEU A 207 -4.70 -2.72 0.09
CA LEU A 207 -3.36 -2.96 0.63
C LEU A 207 -3.31 -2.86 2.16
N ALA A 208 -4.01 -1.88 2.73
CA ALA A 208 -4.07 -1.71 4.17
C ALA A 208 -4.87 -2.81 4.88
N GLU A 209 -5.96 -3.31 4.28
CA GLU A 209 -6.74 -4.44 4.80
C GLU A 209 -5.93 -5.74 4.70
N GLU A 210 -5.22 -6.00 3.59
CA GLU A 210 -4.29 -7.12 3.43
C GLU A 210 -3.19 -7.11 4.50
N MET A 211 -2.54 -5.96 4.71
CA MET A 211 -1.51 -5.83 5.72
C MET A 211 -2.05 -6.00 7.14
N LEU A 212 -3.27 -5.54 7.43
CA LEU A 212 -3.90 -5.75 8.74
C LEU A 212 -4.31 -7.21 8.94
N GLU A 213 -4.76 -7.90 7.90
CA GLU A 213 -5.03 -9.34 7.91
C GLU A 213 -3.75 -10.13 8.21
N PHE A 214 -2.67 -9.86 7.49
CA PHE A 214 -1.34 -10.43 7.74
C PHE A 214 -0.93 -10.27 9.21
N LEU A 215 -1.09 -9.07 9.78
CA LEU A 215 -0.76 -8.78 11.18
C LEU A 215 -1.69 -9.45 12.18
N LEU A 216 -2.98 -9.64 11.87
CA LEU A 216 -3.93 -10.36 12.72
C LEU A 216 -3.62 -11.85 12.81
N PHE A 217 -3.08 -12.42 11.73
CA PHE A 217 -2.61 -13.80 11.69
C PHE A 217 -1.15 -13.97 12.14
N GLY A 218 -0.43 -12.90 12.50
CA GLY A 218 0.87 -13.05 13.15
C GLY A 218 0.73 -13.33 14.66
N SER A 219 1.52 -14.29 15.17
CA SER A 219 1.45 -14.74 16.58
C SER A 219 1.78 -13.64 17.60
N GLU A 220 2.66 -12.70 17.25
CA GLU A 220 3.08 -11.60 18.12
C GLU A 220 2.39 -10.27 17.80
N THR A 221 1.89 -10.10 16.56
CA THR A 221 1.41 -8.83 16.02
C THR A 221 -0.06 -8.57 16.29
N PHE A 222 -0.89 -9.61 16.41
CA PHE A 222 -2.35 -9.45 16.62
C PHE A 222 -2.67 -8.67 17.89
N THR A 223 -1.83 -8.79 18.93
CA THR A 223 -1.99 -8.05 20.19
C THR A 223 -1.81 -6.55 20.00
N SER A 224 -0.88 -6.14 19.13
CA SER A 224 -0.70 -4.74 18.74
C SER A 224 -1.87 -4.22 17.90
N VAL A 225 -2.38 -5.03 16.97
CA VAL A 225 -3.61 -4.69 16.22
C VAL A 225 -4.76 -4.40 17.18
N PHE A 226 -5.04 -5.31 18.10
CA PHE A 226 -6.11 -5.15 19.09
C PHE A 226 -5.89 -3.91 19.97
N ARG A 227 -4.66 -3.67 20.44
CA ARG A 227 -4.35 -2.51 21.27
C ARG A 227 -4.63 -1.19 20.54
N VAL A 228 -4.16 -1.05 19.30
CA VAL A 228 -4.39 0.16 18.50
C VAL A 228 -5.88 0.32 18.20
N TRP A 229 -6.56 -0.75 17.80
CA TRP A 229 -7.99 -0.72 17.51
C TRP A 229 -8.84 -0.35 18.73
N LEU A 230 -8.53 -0.86 19.92
CA LEU A 230 -9.21 -0.46 21.17
C LEU A 230 -9.03 1.03 21.44
N SER A 231 -7.80 1.55 21.30
CA SER A 231 -7.51 2.98 21.51
C SER A 231 -8.24 3.90 20.52
N LYS A 232 -8.60 3.37 19.34
CA LYS A 232 -9.34 4.07 18.28
C LYS A 232 -10.84 3.69 18.23
N TYR A 233 -11.34 2.92 19.20
CA TYR A 233 -12.72 2.43 19.26
C TYR A 233 -13.20 1.73 17.98
N VAL A 234 -12.33 0.92 17.36
CA VAL A 234 -12.68 0.18 16.14
C VAL A 234 -13.66 -0.95 16.47
N SER A 235 -14.80 -0.97 15.80
CA SER A 235 -15.84 -2.00 15.99
C SER A 235 -15.32 -3.41 15.69
N PRO A 236 -15.70 -4.44 16.49
CA PRO A 236 -15.38 -5.83 16.19
C PRO A 236 -15.85 -6.32 14.81
N MET A 237 -16.84 -5.67 14.20
CA MET A 237 -17.28 -6.01 12.84
C MET A 237 -16.22 -5.72 11.78
N VAL A 238 -15.31 -4.76 12.04
CA VAL A 238 -14.19 -4.47 11.14
C VAL A 238 -13.25 -5.67 11.05
N LEU A 239 -13.01 -6.37 12.17
CA LEU A 239 -12.21 -7.59 12.19
C LEU A 239 -12.77 -8.62 11.22
N LEU A 240 -14.08 -8.92 11.33
CA LEU A 240 -14.72 -9.92 10.46
C LEU A 240 -14.64 -9.52 9.00
N ARG A 241 -14.86 -8.24 8.67
CA ARG A 241 -14.78 -7.77 7.29
C ARG A 241 -13.38 -7.98 6.70
N ILE A 242 -12.33 -7.79 7.50
CA ILE A 242 -10.94 -7.93 7.06
C ILE A 242 -10.57 -9.41 6.89
N VAL A 243 -10.84 -10.26 7.88
CA VAL A 243 -10.36 -11.66 7.88
C VAL A 243 -11.35 -12.65 7.28
N SER A 244 -12.53 -12.19 6.90
CA SER A 244 -13.63 -12.99 6.36
C SER A 244 -14.49 -12.16 5.39
N PRO A 245 -13.89 -11.58 4.33
CA PRO A 245 -14.62 -10.73 3.40
C PRO A 245 -15.76 -11.48 2.68
N ASN A 246 -15.58 -12.78 2.45
CA ASN A 246 -16.55 -13.66 1.80
C ASN A 246 -17.40 -14.48 2.80
N GLY A 247 -17.29 -14.22 4.11
CA GLY A 247 -18.02 -14.97 5.14
C GLY A 247 -17.43 -16.35 5.46
N GLU A 248 -16.22 -16.65 4.99
CA GLU A 248 -15.50 -17.86 5.36
C GLU A 248 -15.09 -17.82 6.83
N HIS A 249 -15.55 -18.79 7.62
CA HIS A 249 -15.28 -18.85 9.05
C HIS A 249 -14.47 -20.09 9.41
N ASN A 250 -13.36 -19.88 10.11
CA ASN A 250 -12.57 -20.95 10.71
C ASN A 250 -12.32 -20.69 12.20
N LYS A 251 -11.85 -21.71 12.93
CA LYS A 251 -11.60 -21.63 14.38
C LYS A 251 -10.65 -20.50 14.76
N ARG A 252 -9.71 -20.14 13.88
CA ARG A 252 -8.75 -19.07 14.12
C ARG A 252 -9.40 -17.70 14.06
N ILE A 253 -10.27 -17.47 13.07
CA ILE A 253 -11.09 -16.27 12.96
C ILE A 253 -12.04 -16.15 14.16
N GLU A 254 -12.72 -17.24 14.53
CA GLU A 254 -13.57 -17.28 15.73
C GLU A 254 -12.78 -16.90 16.99
N PHE A 255 -11.57 -17.43 17.15
CA PHE A 255 -10.70 -17.11 18.29
C PHE A 255 -10.32 -15.62 18.32
N LEU A 256 -9.83 -15.08 17.20
CA LEU A 256 -9.42 -13.67 17.10
C LEU A 256 -10.60 -12.74 17.39
N TRP A 257 -11.75 -13.02 16.79
CA TRP A 257 -12.96 -12.21 16.98
C TRP A 257 -13.45 -12.25 18.42
N ASN A 258 -13.62 -13.44 19.00
CA ASN A 258 -14.06 -13.58 20.40
C ASN A 258 -13.10 -12.87 21.36
N ARG A 259 -11.79 -13.00 21.13
CA ARG A 259 -10.78 -12.33 21.95
C ARG A 259 -10.89 -10.81 21.84
N TYR A 260 -11.04 -10.28 20.63
CA TYR A 260 -11.17 -8.84 20.43
C TYR A 260 -12.48 -8.29 21.04
N VAL A 261 -13.59 -8.99 20.86
CA VAL A 261 -14.90 -8.65 21.46
C VAL A 261 -14.81 -8.56 22.99
N GLN A 262 -14.20 -9.56 23.64
CA GLN A 262 -14.00 -9.55 25.09
C GLN A 262 -13.20 -8.34 25.55
N LEU A 263 -12.14 -7.98 24.82
CA LEU A 263 -11.34 -6.80 25.13
C LEU A 263 -12.14 -5.51 24.91
N TYR A 264 -12.92 -5.44 23.83
CA TYR A 264 -13.71 -4.27 23.45
C TYR A 264 -14.82 -3.96 24.46
N VAL A 265 -15.56 -4.97 24.91
CA VAL A 265 -16.61 -4.83 25.93
C VAL A 265 -16.04 -4.35 27.26
N ASN A 266 -14.86 -4.86 27.64
CA ASN A 266 -14.21 -4.49 28.90
C ASN A 266 -13.43 -3.16 28.83
N HIS A 267 -13.30 -2.54 27.64
CA HIS A 267 -12.54 -1.30 27.49
C HIS A 267 -13.36 -0.08 27.95
N LYS A 268 -12.85 0.65 28.94
CA LYS A 268 -13.53 1.74 29.69
C LYS A 268 -14.17 2.87 28.86
N GLY A 269 -13.91 2.97 27.55
CA GLY A 269 -14.52 3.97 26.67
C GLY A 269 -15.73 3.48 25.86
N SER A 270 -15.98 2.18 25.77
CA SER A 270 -17.15 1.63 25.03
C SER A 270 -18.48 1.99 25.71
N THR A 271 -18.49 2.17 27.03
CA THR A 271 -19.66 2.55 27.84
C THR A 271 -20.02 4.03 27.79
N ARG A 272 -19.18 4.91 27.20
CA ARG A 272 -19.36 6.36 27.39
C ARG A 272 -19.93 7.16 26.23
N ARG A 273 -20.20 6.61 25.03
CA ARG A 273 -21.07 7.32 24.04
C ARG A 273 -21.46 6.62 22.73
N PHE A 274 -20.90 5.47 22.31
CA PHE A 274 -21.05 5.10 20.88
C PHE A 274 -21.69 3.78 20.45
N TYR A 275 -21.68 2.65 21.16
CA TYR A 275 -22.47 1.49 20.68
C TYR A 275 -22.76 0.47 21.79
N PRO A 276 -24.03 0.14 22.07
CA PRO A 276 -24.38 -0.98 22.93
C PRO A 276 -24.46 -2.24 22.05
N LEU A 277 -23.33 -2.74 21.53
CA LEU A 277 -23.31 -4.13 21.08
C LEU A 277 -23.35 -4.97 22.35
N LYS A 278 -24.56 -5.39 22.76
CA LYS A 278 -24.68 -6.28 23.91
C LYS A 278 -24.00 -7.57 23.53
N TYR A 279 -23.24 -8.13 24.47
CA TYR A 279 -22.58 -9.42 24.31
C TYR A 279 -23.53 -10.53 23.78
N GLN A 280 -24.82 -10.42 24.10
CA GLN A 280 -25.89 -11.30 23.60
C GLN A 280 -26.15 -11.16 22.09
N ASP A 281 -26.09 -9.96 21.51
CA ASP A 281 -26.30 -9.75 20.08
C ASP A 281 -25.12 -10.34 19.27
N MET A 282 -23.92 -10.28 19.85
CA MET A 282 -22.71 -10.89 19.32
C MET A 282 -22.74 -12.43 19.37
N LEU A 283 -23.28 -13.00 20.46
CA LEU A 283 -23.51 -14.45 20.55
C LEU A 283 -24.64 -14.92 19.60
N ALA A 284 -25.67 -14.10 19.39
CA ALA A 284 -26.75 -14.39 18.45
C ALA A 284 -26.24 -14.41 17.00
N PHE A 285 -25.38 -13.45 16.62
CA PHE A 285 -24.71 -13.42 15.31
C PHE A 285 -23.89 -14.70 15.05
N LEU A 286 -23.07 -15.12 16.02
CA LEU A 286 -22.30 -16.36 15.90
C LEU A 286 -23.18 -17.62 15.80
N LYS A 287 -24.29 -17.66 16.55
CA LYS A 287 -25.25 -18.77 16.48
C LYS A 287 -25.92 -18.83 15.11
N GLN A 288 -26.37 -17.68 14.59
CA GLN A 288 -27.00 -17.58 13.28
C GLN A 288 -26.06 -18.06 12.16
N LYS A 289 -24.81 -17.61 12.16
CA LYS A 289 -23.81 -18.02 11.16
C LYS A 289 -23.44 -19.50 11.21
N LYS A 290 -23.42 -20.13 12.40
CA LYS A 290 -23.23 -21.59 12.54
C LYS A 290 -24.37 -22.43 11.96
N THR A 291 -25.57 -21.87 11.86
CA THR A 291 -26.72 -22.51 11.20
C THR A 291 -26.70 -22.34 9.68
N GLU A 292 -26.07 -21.28 9.16
CA GLU A 292 -25.99 -21.00 7.72
C GLU A 292 -24.84 -21.75 7.01
N SER A 293 -23.86 -22.28 7.74
CA SER A 293 -22.75 -23.10 7.22
C SER A 293 -22.95 -24.62 7.38
N LYS A 294 -24.18 -25.07 7.62
CA LYS A 294 -24.58 -26.48 7.57
C LYS A 294 -25.44 -26.71 6.33
#